data_AF-A0A5C7T430-F1
#
_entry.id   AF-A0A5C7T430-F1
#
_cell.length_a   1.000
_cell.length_b   1.000
_cell.length_c   1.000
_cell.angle_alpha   90.00
_cell.angle_beta   90.00
_cell.angle_gamma   90.00
#
_symmetry.space_group_name_H-M   'P 1'
#
loop_
_entity.id
_entity.type
_entity.pdbx_description
1 polymer ?
#
loop_
_entity_poly.entity_id
_entity_poly.type
_entity_poly.pdbx_seq_one_letter_code
_entity_poly.pdbx_strand_id
1 'polypeptide(L)'
;MGGWQPPLQRDVLAKADFLTEVADQNGCRFRLSVKLEDGVQNVRAESKGVACGPDGYAQGKGQLTINRSDGVLLHSFTHGGFLAGLELTGDVPNLPVVGFDNNKNLLLLLHSEPASKVHYLLRLGRNYGGHWSSNSASLIALTENRELFRDVESIRRTIDIATNRIDQSAPGIDSLRFYAMRDLDNGLFKGDRDFWMYEVSMGRQYRSRVWDYNPQHADNYLFAFERKEAEQLRQAELQRQREEQRQRELLGQQAEQQLQLYRQLRRETREPEELYQRISSDASYSPLGGGSYARMLKGDAVNYSQIVYIGGKTDGGWEIEYPYQAVLSTDDSEQDADKGWFLVKGKARLDDERLDEQKLPLTLVTASSLQACEESECADLRDPLKLLRHELGDPNWTPESAKELIKQAWPDRAVDQGDDQ
;
A
#
# COMPACT_ATOMS: atom_id res chain seq x y z
N MET A 1 1.67 -16.98 5.71
CA MET A 1 1.97 -18.11 4.82
C MET A 1 3.20 -17.74 4.01
N GLY A 2 4.33 -18.37 4.28
CA GLY A 2 5.38 -18.61 3.27
C GLY A 2 5.82 -20.07 3.35
N GLY A 3 4.85 -20.97 3.61
CA GLY A 3 5.02 -22.40 3.83
C GLY A 3 5.45 -23.15 2.58
N TRP A 4 6.61 -22.78 2.04
CA TRP A 4 7.29 -23.48 0.97
C TRP A 4 7.35 -24.97 1.32
N GLN A 5 6.82 -25.79 0.43
CA GLN A 5 6.89 -27.24 0.55
C GLN A 5 7.84 -27.74 -0.54
N PRO A 6 8.74 -28.68 -0.22
CA PRO A 6 9.59 -29.29 -1.23
C PRO A 6 8.72 -29.90 -2.34
N PRO A 7 8.85 -29.45 -3.60
CA PRO A 7 8.12 -30.04 -4.70
C PRO A 7 8.59 -31.47 -4.98
N LEU A 8 7.73 -32.27 -5.59
CA LEU A 8 8.09 -33.62 -6.02
C LEU A 8 9.09 -33.56 -7.17
N GLN A 9 10.16 -34.36 -7.08
CA GLN A 9 11.22 -34.43 -8.09
C GLN A 9 10.69 -34.63 -9.51
N ARG A 10 9.71 -35.53 -9.68
CA ARG A 10 9.11 -35.80 -10.99
C ARG A 10 8.51 -34.53 -11.61
N ASP A 11 7.82 -33.73 -10.81
CA ASP A 11 7.10 -32.56 -11.29
C ASP A 11 8.06 -31.41 -11.60
N VAL A 12 9.18 -31.31 -10.86
CA VAL A 12 10.27 -30.37 -11.14
C VAL A 12 10.95 -30.71 -12.45
N LEU A 13 11.36 -31.98 -12.63
CA LEU A 13 12.07 -32.42 -13.82
C LEU A 13 11.20 -32.35 -15.08
N ALA A 14 9.89 -32.61 -14.96
CA ALA A 14 8.95 -32.47 -16.08
C ALA A 14 8.77 -31.02 -16.56
N LYS A 15 8.96 -30.03 -15.67
CA LYS A 15 8.87 -28.60 -16.00
C LYS A 15 10.18 -28.01 -16.53
N ALA A 16 11.29 -28.73 -16.47
CA ALA A 16 12.61 -28.26 -16.88
C ALA A 16 12.76 -28.33 -18.42
N ASP A 17 12.26 -27.31 -19.10
CA ASP A 17 12.24 -27.17 -20.57
C ASP A 17 13.62 -27.14 -21.25
N PHE A 18 14.68 -26.85 -20.49
CA PHE A 18 16.05 -26.82 -20.99
C PHE A 18 16.73 -28.19 -21.03
N LEU A 19 16.07 -29.25 -20.53
CA LEU A 19 16.58 -30.62 -20.56
C LEU A 19 16.12 -31.36 -21.81
N THR A 20 17.05 -32.07 -22.44
CA THR A 20 16.79 -32.98 -23.56
C THR A 20 16.90 -34.42 -23.07
N GLU A 21 15.85 -35.22 -23.28
CA GLU A 21 15.87 -36.63 -22.91
C GLU A 21 16.39 -37.50 -24.06
N VAL A 22 17.29 -38.43 -23.75
CA VAL A 22 17.78 -39.46 -24.69
C VAL A 22 17.73 -40.83 -24.03
N ALA A 23 17.57 -41.89 -24.82
CA ALA A 23 17.61 -43.27 -24.35
C ALA A 23 18.85 -43.98 -24.92
N ASP A 24 19.54 -44.74 -24.08
CA ASP A 24 20.69 -45.53 -24.50
C ASP A 24 20.29 -46.87 -25.15
N GLN A 25 21.30 -47.67 -25.50
CA GLN A 25 21.15 -48.99 -26.11
C GLN A 25 20.40 -50.01 -25.24
N ASN A 26 20.28 -49.77 -23.93
CA ASN A 26 19.58 -50.64 -22.97
C ASN A 26 18.20 -50.08 -22.58
N GLY A 27 17.78 -48.95 -23.18
CA GLY A 27 16.53 -48.26 -22.84
C GLY A 27 16.60 -47.37 -21.60
N CYS A 28 17.79 -47.15 -21.04
CA CYS A 28 18.01 -46.25 -19.92
C CYS A 28 17.89 -44.79 -20.37
N ARG A 29 17.15 -43.96 -19.62
CA ARG A 29 16.93 -42.55 -19.98
C ARG A 29 17.90 -41.61 -19.29
N PHE A 30 18.38 -40.63 -20.05
CA PHE A 30 19.31 -39.59 -19.60
C PHE A 30 18.70 -38.22 -19.87
N ARG A 31 19.06 -37.23 -19.04
CA ARG A 31 18.61 -35.85 -19.12
C ARG A 31 19.80 -34.94 -19.33
N LEU A 32 19.95 -34.48 -20.55
CA LEU A 32 21.05 -33.63 -20.98
C LEU A 32 20.64 -32.18 -20.84
N SER A 33 21.51 -31.33 -20.28
CA SER A 33 21.27 -29.88 -20.32
C SER A 33 21.91 -29.20 -21.54
N VAL A 34 22.48 -30.00 -22.46
CA VAL A 34 22.97 -29.57 -23.77
C VAL A 34 21.90 -29.82 -24.83
N LYS A 35 21.74 -28.87 -25.75
CA LYS A 35 20.82 -29.01 -26.88
C LYS A 35 21.48 -29.83 -27.98
N LEU A 36 20.75 -30.81 -28.50
CA LEU A 36 21.15 -31.59 -29.67
C LEU A 36 20.56 -30.92 -30.91
N GLU A 37 21.37 -30.17 -31.66
CA GLU A 37 20.92 -29.36 -32.81
C GLU A 37 20.22 -30.19 -33.90
N ASP A 38 20.72 -31.40 -34.14
CA ASP A 38 20.20 -32.31 -35.16
C ASP A 38 18.96 -33.11 -34.71
N GLY A 39 18.48 -32.89 -33.48
CA GLY A 39 17.33 -33.58 -32.89
C GLY A 39 17.63 -34.98 -32.35
N VAL A 40 16.83 -35.42 -31.38
CA VAL A 40 17.04 -36.68 -30.63
C VAL A 40 16.93 -37.93 -31.52
N GLN A 41 16.16 -37.87 -32.60
CA GLN A 41 15.98 -38.98 -33.55
C GLN A 41 17.24 -39.29 -34.38
N ASN A 42 18.17 -38.35 -34.49
CA ASN A 42 19.39 -38.48 -35.31
C ASN A 42 20.64 -38.76 -34.45
N VAL A 43 20.44 -39.16 -33.20
CA VAL A 43 21.55 -39.47 -32.28
C VAL A 43 21.44 -40.89 -31.76
N ARG A 44 22.58 -41.44 -31.38
CA ARG A 44 22.73 -42.72 -30.70
C ARG A 44 23.46 -42.48 -29.39
N ALA A 45 22.79 -42.77 -28.29
CA ALA A 45 23.36 -42.72 -26.95
C ALA A 45 23.89 -44.10 -26.56
N GLU A 46 25.11 -44.15 -26.04
CA GLU A 46 25.76 -45.34 -25.54
C GLU A 46 26.23 -45.12 -24.11
N SER A 47 25.77 -45.96 -23.19
CA SER A 47 26.17 -45.88 -21.78
C SER A 47 27.03 -47.07 -21.35
N LYS A 48 27.84 -46.86 -20.31
CA LYS A 48 28.67 -47.90 -19.69
C LYS A 48 28.67 -47.76 -18.17
N GLY A 49 28.44 -48.87 -17.47
CA GLY A 49 28.49 -48.95 -16.00
C GLY A 49 27.33 -48.26 -15.28
N VAL A 50 26.34 -47.74 -16.01
CA VAL A 50 25.16 -47.05 -15.48
C VAL A 50 24.09 -48.06 -15.04
N ALA A 51 23.40 -47.78 -13.95
CA ALA A 51 22.18 -48.48 -13.56
C ALA A 51 20.95 -47.59 -13.85
N CYS A 52 19.82 -48.19 -14.23
CA CYS A 52 18.56 -47.47 -14.36
C CYS A 52 17.77 -47.57 -13.07
N GLY A 53 17.34 -46.43 -12.54
CA GLY A 53 16.41 -46.36 -11.42
C GLY A 53 15.05 -46.97 -11.76
N PRO A 54 14.17 -47.13 -10.74
CA PRO A 54 12.82 -47.66 -10.93
C PRO A 54 11.94 -46.77 -11.84
N ASP A 55 12.30 -45.51 -12.01
CA ASP A 55 11.69 -44.55 -12.93
C ASP A 55 12.25 -44.65 -14.37
N GLY A 56 13.20 -45.56 -14.61
CA GLY A 56 13.85 -45.77 -15.90
C GLY A 56 14.92 -44.74 -16.26
N TYR A 57 15.33 -43.87 -15.33
CA TYR A 57 16.40 -42.91 -15.55
C TYR A 57 17.74 -43.38 -15.00
N ALA A 58 18.83 -42.95 -15.63
CA ALA A 58 20.17 -43.30 -15.21
C ALA A 58 20.48 -42.82 -13.78
N GLN A 59 21.11 -43.69 -12.99
CA GLN A 59 21.50 -43.42 -11.61
C GLN A 59 22.83 -44.08 -11.26
N GLY A 60 23.62 -43.42 -10.41
CA GLY A 60 24.90 -43.91 -9.93
C GLY A 60 26.07 -43.61 -10.89
N LYS A 61 27.25 -44.17 -10.58
CA LYS A 61 28.47 -43.92 -11.37
C LYS A 61 28.35 -44.55 -12.76
N GLY A 62 28.88 -43.90 -13.78
CA GLY A 62 28.88 -44.43 -15.14
C GLY A 62 29.31 -43.41 -16.19
N GLN A 63 29.17 -43.81 -17.45
CA GLN A 63 29.59 -43.01 -18.61
C GLN A 63 28.48 -42.95 -19.65
N LEU A 64 28.41 -41.85 -20.37
CA LEU A 64 27.50 -41.64 -21.50
C LEU A 64 28.27 -41.03 -22.67
N THR A 65 28.06 -41.57 -23.86
CA THR A 65 28.56 -41.01 -25.12
C THR A 65 27.41 -40.86 -26.08
N ILE A 66 27.33 -39.73 -26.77
CA ILE A 66 26.27 -39.44 -27.74
C ILE A 66 26.93 -39.11 -29.06
N ASN A 67 26.65 -39.96 -30.05
CA ASN A 67 27.10 -39.77 -31.41
C ASN A 67 25.90 -39.45 -32.29
N ARG A 68 26.08 -38.59 -33.28
CA ARG A 68 25.13 -38.45 -34.38
C ARG A 68 25.12 -39.74 -35.21
N SER A 69 24.04 -39.99 -35.95
CA SER A 69 23.88 -41.21 -36.76
C SER A 69 25.02 -41.47 -37.76
N ASP A 70 25.77 -40.45 -38.17
CA ASP A 70 26.95 -40.55 -39.05
C ASP A 70 28.28 -40.83 -38.31
N GLY A 71 28.24 -40.95 -36.98
CA GLY A 71 29.40 -41.26 -36.13
C GLY A 71 30.10 -40.05 -35.52
N VAL A 72 29.62 -38.82 -35.77
CA VAL A 72 30.20 -37.62 -35.15
C VAL A 72 29.88 -37.59 -33.66
N LEU A 73 30.91 -37.43 -32.82
CA LEU A 73 30.74 -37.27 -31.38
C LEU A 73 30.10 -35.91 -31.07
N LEU A 74 28.91 -35.92 -30.46
CA LEU A 74 28.19 -34.72 -30.06
C LEU A 74 28.39 -34.40 -28.57
N HIS A 75 28.45 -35.44 -27.73
CA HIS A 75 28.59 -35.27 -26.28
C HIS A 75 29.29 -36.48 -25.67
N SER A 76 30.13 -36.25 -24.65
CA SER A 76 30.77 -37.32 -23.89
C SER A 76 30.88 -36.94 -22.42
N PHE A 77 30.41 -37.84 -21.56
CA PHE A 77 30.50 -37.75 -20.12
C PHE A 77 31.15 -39.02 -19.58
N THR A 78 32.40 -38.91 -19.13
CA THR A 78 33.24 -40.08 -18.78
C THR A 78 33.62 -40.14 -17.31
N HIS A 79 33.49 -39.04 -16.57
CA HIS A 79 33.96 -38.90 -15.19
C HIS A 79 32.85 -38.34 -14.28
N GLY A 80 32.17 -39.23 -13.57
CA GLY A 80 31.14 -38.86 -12.59
C GLY A 80 30.04 -39.91 -12.50
N GLY A 81 28.81 -39.45 -12.37
CA GLY A 81 27.64 -40.30 -12.39
C GLY A 81 26.36 -39.54 -12.66
N PHE A 82 25.24 -40.23 -12.45
CA PHE A 82 23.91 -39.76 -12.79
C PHE A 82 23.00 -39.69 -11.57
N LEU A 83 22.21 -38.62 -11.50
CA LEU A 83 21.12 -38.44 -10.52
C LEU A 83 19.83 -38.17 -11.28
N ALA A 84 18.91 -39.15 -11.30
CA ALA A 84 17.68 -39.06 -12.08
C ALA A 84 17.94 -38.68 -13.55
N GLY A 85 18.95 -39.28 -14.16
CA GLY A 85 19.36 -39.02 -15.54
C GLY A 85 20.25 -37.80 -15.74
N LEU A 86 20.43 -36.93 -14.73
CA LEU A 86 21.27 -35.73 -14.82
C LEU A 86 22.74 -36.06 -14.61
N GLU A 87 23.62 -35.45 -15.40
CA GLU A 87 25.08 -35.64 -15.31
C GLU A 87 25.70 -34.83 -14.18
N LEU A 88 26.37 -35.51 -13.25
CA LEU A 88 27.06 -34.91 -12.11
C LEU A 88 28.52 -35.37 -12.04
N THR A 89 29.46 -34.42 -12.04
CA THR A 89 30.88 -34.70 -11.76
C THR A 89 31.12 -34.77 -10.26
N GLY A 90 32.06 -35.63 -9.85
CA GLY A 90 32.39 -35.89 -8.45
C GLY A 90 31.54 -37.01 -7.86
N ASP A 91 31.46 -37.07 -6.53
CA ASP A 91 30.60 -38.04 -5.85
C ASP A 91 29.15 -37.56 -5.90
N VAL A 92 28.30 -38.33 -6.58
CA VAL A 92 26.89 -37.99 -6.83
C VAL A 92 26.08 -38.12 -5.54
N PRO A 93 25.50 -37.03 -5.00
CA PRO A 93 24.66 -37.12 -3.82
C PRO A 93 23.34 -37.82 -4.15
N ASN A 94 22.90 -38.73 -3.28
CA ASN A 94 21.60 -39.38 -3.42
C ASN A 94 20.50 -38.53 -2.75
N LEU A 95 20.23 -37.36 -3.33
CA LEU A 95 19.27 -36.37 -2.79
C LEU A 95 18.17 -36.06 -3.82
N PRO A 96 16.92 -35.84 -3.38
CA PRO A 96 15.84 -35.47 -4.29
C PRO A 96 16.08 -34.12 -4.97
N VAL A 97 15.85 -34.05 -6.28
CA VAL A 97 15.83 -32.79 -7.03
C VAL A 97 14.57 -32.00 -6.69
N VAL A 98 14.72 -30.75 -6.28
CA VAL A 98 13.59 -29.87 -5.91
C VAL A 98 13.51 -28.58 -6.71
N GLY A 99 14.49 -28.30 -7.57
CA GLY A 99 14.40 -27.14 -8.44
C GLY A 99 15.64 -26.90 -9.26
N PHE A 100 15.54 -25.86 -10.08
CA PHE A 100 16.67 -25.22 -10.76
C PHE A 100 16.56 -23.72 -10.53
N ASP A 101 17.69 -23.05 -10.31
CA ASP A 101 17.71 -21.58 -10.26
C ASP A 101 17.74 -20.94 -11.66
N ASN A 102 17.69 -19.62 -11.72
CA ASN A 102 17.73 -18.87 -12.99
C ASN A 102 18.96 -19.15 -13.86
N ASN A 103 20.06 -19.58 -13.24
CA ASN A 103 21.30 -19.96 -13.92
C ASN A 103 21.36 -21.48 -14.20
N LYS A 104 20.24 -22.19 -14.02
CA LYS A 104 20.09 -23.64 -14.18
C LYS A 104 20.98 -24.44 -13.23
N ASN A 105 21.37 -23.87 -12.09
CA ASN A 105 22.03 -24.62 -11.02
C ASN A 105 21.02 -25.54 -10.37
N LEU A 106 21.46 -26.72 -9.99
CA LEU A 106 20.60 -27.78 -9.47
C LEU A 106 20.35 -27.54 -7.98
N LEU A 107 19.08 -27.57 -7.57
CA LEU A 107 18.67 -27.51 -6.17
C LEU A 107 18.25 -28.91 -5.71
N LEU A 108 18.91 -29.41 -4.67
CA LEU A 108 18.65 -30.70 -4.05
C LEU A 108 18.14 -30.50 -2.63
N LEU A 109 17.14 -31.27 -2.22
CA LEU A 109 16.67 -31.26 -0.83
C LEU A 109 17.61 -32.08 0.03
N LEU A 110 18.30 -31.43 0.96
CA LEU A 110 19.19 -32.10 1.91
C LEU A 110 18.42 -32.65 3.11
N HIS A 111 17.59 -31.80 3.74
CA HIS A 111 16.83 -32.16 4.94
C HIS A 111 15.70 -31.15 5.15
N SER A 112 14.63 -31.58 5.82
CA SER A 112 13.58 -30.69 6.31
C SER A 112 13.41 -30.93 7.80
N GLU A 113 13.50 -29.88 8.61
CA GLU A 113 13.39 -29.93 10.06
C GLU A 113 12.06 -29.30 10.48
N PRO A 114 11.01 -30.11 10.76
CA PRO A 114 9.67 -29.59 11.05
C PRO A 114 9.61 -28.78 12.34
N ALA A 115 10.43 -29.13 13.34
CA ALA A 115 10.44 -28.48 14.64
C ALA A 115 10.88 -27.01 14.56
N SER A 116 11.93 -26.73 13.79
CA SER A 116 12.45 -25.39 13.57
C SER A 116 11.88 -24.71 12.32
N LYS A 117 11.09 -25.44 11.52
CA LYS A 117 10.54 -25.01 10.22
C LYS A 117 11.63 -24.54 9.26
N VAL A 118 12.69 -25.35 9.13
CA VAL A 118 13.82 -25.08 8.24
C VAL A 118 13.90 -26.14 7.14
N HIS A 119 14.01 -25.71 5.90
CA HIS A 119 14.33 -26.57 4.77
C HIS A 119 15.77 -26.31 4.33
N TYR A 120 16.59 -27.36 4.32
CA TYR A 120 17.98 -27.29 3.90
C TYR A 120 18.11 -27.76 2.46
N LEU A 121 18.65 -26.90 1.60
CA LEU A 121 18.86 -27.17 0.18
C LEU A 121 20.36 -27.14 -0.14
N LEU A 122 20.78 -28.06 -0.98
CA LEU A 122 22.11 -28.05 -1.58
C LEU A 122 22.00 -27.54 -3.01
N ARG A 123 22.72 -26.46 -3.32
CA ARG A 123 22.78 -25.87 -4.66
C ARG A 123 24.08 -26.26 -5.33
N LEU A 124 24.00 -27.00 -6.44
CA LEU A 124 25.15 -27.41 -7.22
C LEU A 124 25.32 -26.56 -8.47
N GLY A 125 26.53 -26.05 -8.68
CA GLY A 125 26.86 -25.22 -9.84
C GLY A 125 26.78 -25.99 -11.15
N ARG A 126 26.09 -25.44 -12.15
CA ARG A 126 26.13 -25.92 -13.54
C ARG A 126 27.35 -25.33 -14.23
N ASN A 127 28.12 -26.16 -14.92
CA ASN A 127 29.26 -25.69 -15.70
C ASN A 127 28.92 -25.48 -17.18
N TYR A 128 29.90 -24.98 -17.93
CA TYR A 128 29.74 -24.71 -19.37
C TYR A 128 29.45 -25.97 -20.19
N GLY A 129 29.98 -27.13 -19.76
CA GLY A 129 29.72 -28.43 -20.39
C GLY A 129 28.33 -29.01 -20.10
N GLY A 130 27.46 -28.27 -19.41
CA GLY A 130 26.08 -28.68 -19.17
C GLY A 130 25.91 -29.77 -18.10
N HIS A 131 26.89 -29.97 -17.24
CA HIS A 131 26.78 -30.88 -16.10
C HIS A 131 26.96 -30.13 -14.79
N TRP A 132 26.51 -30.73 -13.69
CA TRP A 132 26.60 -30.13 -12.37
C TRP A 132 27.80 -30.68 -11.59
N SER A 133 28.41 -29.84 -10.76
CA SER A 133 29.54 -30.25 -9.93
C SER A 133 29.08 -30.53 -8.50
N SER A 134 29.32 -31.73 -8.00
CA SER A 134 29.11 -32.03 -6.58
C SER A 134 30.22 -31.49 -5.68
N ASN A 135 31.37 -31.08 -6.26
CA ASN A 135 32.52 -30.55 -5.51
C ASN A 135 32.38 -29.06 -5.16
N SER A 136 31.47 -28.32 -5.80
CA SER A 136 31.23 -26.91 -5.54
C SER A 136 29.75 -26.70 -5.26
N ALA A 137 29.43 -26.56 -3.98
CA ALA A 137 28.06 -26.45 -3.50
C ALA A 137 27.85 -25.23 -2.62
N SER A 138 26.63 -24.70 -2.64
CA SER A 138 26.14 -23.78 -1.62
C SER A 138 25.07 -24.48 -0.78
N LEU A 139 25.07 -24.20 0.52
CA LEU A 139 24.06 -24.69 1.45
C LEU A 139 23.08 -23.55 1.73
N ILE A 140 21.79 -23.82 1.58
CA ILE A 140 20.73 -22.85 1.80
C ILE A 140 19.82 -23.36 2.92
N ALA A 141 19.66 -22.58 3.99
CA ALA A 141 18.64 -22.76 5.00
C ALA A 141 17.46 -21.82 4.68
N LEU A 142 16.36 -22.39 4.20
CA LEU A 142 15.13 -21.68 3.88
C LEU A 142 14.19 -21.73 5.09
N THR A 143 13.92 -20.57 5.70
CA THR A 143 13.03 -20.47 6.87
C THR A 143 12.55 -19.05 7.13
N GLU A 144 11.30 -18.90 7.57
CA GLU A 144 10.77 -17.63 8.07
C GLU A 144 11.18 -17.35 9.53
N ASN A 145 11.78 -18.34 10.22
CA ASN A 145 12.10 -18.25 11.63
C ASN A 145 13.37 -17.42 11.88
N ARG A 146 13.17 -16.11 12.08
CA ARG A 146 14.24 -15.11 12.33
C ARG A 146 15.03 -15.39 13.61
N GLU A 147 14.39 -15.99 14.61
CA GLU A 147 15.02 -16.23 15.92
C GLU A 147 16.23 -17.17 15.82
N LEU A 148 16.28 -18.04 14.81
CA LEU A 148 17.41 -18.93 14.56
C LEU A 148 18.71 -18.20 14.22
N PHE A 149 18.63 -16.93 13.79
CA PHE A 149 19.75 -16.14 13.30
C PHE A 149 20.03 -14.89 14.14
N ARG A 150 19.47 -14.82 15.36
CA ARG A 150 19.74 -13.74 16.32
C ARG A 150 20.98 -13.97 17.15
N ASP A 151 21.22 -15.21 17.56
CA ASP A 151 22.32 -15.57 18.45
C ASP A 151 23.25 -16.62 17.84
N VAL A 152 24.52 -16.56 18.25
CA VAL A 152 25.58 -17.38 17.68
C VAL A 152 25.36 -18.88 17.96
N GLU A 153 24.78 -19.24 19.11
CA GLU A 153 24.56 -20.64 19.47
C GLU A 153 23.46 -21.29 18.61
N SER A 154 22.38 -20.56 18.36
CA SER A 154 21.27 -20.97 17.51
C SER A 154 21.69 -21.05 16.04
N ILE A 155 22.49 -20.09 15.56
CA ILE A 155 23.12 -20.15 14.22
C ILE A 155 23.97 -21.41 14.11
N ARG A 156 24.84 -21.66 15.11
CA ARG A 156 25.70 -22.83 15.12
C ARG A 156 24.90 -24.12 15.10
N ARG A 157 23.88 -24.25 15.94
CA ARG A 157 23.02 -25.44 15.98
C ARG A 157 22.29 -25.66 14.64
N THR A 158 21.84 -24.58 14.00
CA THR A 158 21.20 -24.61 12.69
C THR A 158 22.15 -25.09 11.59
N ILE A 159 23.41 -24.64 11.64
CA ILE A 159 24.48 -25.07 10.73
C ILE A 159 24.86 -26.54 10.99
N ASP A 160 25.03 -26.93 12.26
CA ASP A 160 25.44 -28.28 12.66
C ASP A 160 24.46 -29.36 12.19
N ILE A 161 23.15 -29.08 12.20
CA ILE A 161 22.13 -29.99 11.64
C ILE A 161 22.40 -30.24 10.15
N ALA A 162 22.67 -29.18 9.40
CA ALA A 162 22.88 -29.26 7.96
C ALA A 162 24.20 -29.95 7.61
N THR A 163 25.29 -29.59 8.29
CA THR A 163 26.61 -30.19 8.05
C THR A 163 26.64 -31.68 8.38
N ASN A 164 26.00 -32.10 9.47
CA ASN A 164 25.84 -33.52 9.79
C ASN A 164 25.11 -34.31 8.67
N ARG A 165 24.15 -33.67 7.99
CA ARG A 165 23.45 -34.28 6.84
C ARG A 165 24.31 -34.31 5.58
N ILE A 166 25.13 -33.29 5.35
CA ILE A 166 26.12 -33.26 4.28
C ILE A 166 27.13 -34.39 4.46
N ASP A 167 27.62 -34.61 5.68
CA ASP A 167 28.59 -35.67 5.97
C ASP A 167 28.04 -37.07 5.64
N GLN A 168 26.72 -37.28 5.75
CA GLN A 168 26.05 -38.53 5.41
C GLN A 168 25.77 -38.67 3.91
N SER A 169 25.34 -37.58 3.25
CA SER A 169 24.72 -37.66 1.92
C SER A 169 25.63 -37.17 0.79
N ALA A 170 26.61 -36.34 1.11
CA ALA A 170 27.53 -35.70 0.17
C ALA A 170 28.94 -35.51 0.80
N PRO A 171 29.60 -36.59 1.25
CA PRO A 171 30.85 -36.50 2.01
C PRO A 171 32.03 -35.92 1.23
N GLY A 172 31.95 -35.84 -0.10
CA GLY A 172 32.99 -35.25 -0.96
C GLY A 172 33.06 -33.71 -0.92
N ILE A 173 32.09 -33.05 -0.28
CA ILE A 173 32.08 -31.58 -0.17
C ILE A 173 33.02 -31.14 0.95
N ASP A 174 34.05 -30.39 0.60
CA ASP A 174 35.06 -29.90 1.55
C ASP A 174 34.96 -28.41 1.85
N SER A 175 34.26 -27.64 1.02
CA SER A 175 33.96 -26.23 1.25
C SER A 175 32.60 -25.85 0.68
N LEU A 176 31.93 -24.92 1.34
CA LEU A 176 30.63 -24.42 0.92
C LEU A 176 30.42 -22.99 1.39
N ARG A 177 29.50 -22.29 0.73
CA ARG A 177 28.91 -21.08 1.30
C ARG A 177 27.53 -21.39 1.88
N PHE A 178 27.32 -21.02 3.13
CA PHE A 178 26.05 -21.13 3.81
C PHE A 178 25.27 -19.83 3.65
N TYR A 179 24.00 -19.95 3.28
CA TYR A 179 23.05 -18.86 3.20
C TYR A 179 21.81 -19.23 4.01
N ALA A 180 21.29 -18.29 4.78
CA ALA A 180 19.96 -18.37 5.36
C ALA A 180 19.07 -17.31 4.70
N MET A 181 17.88 -17.72 4.25
CA MET A 181 16.94 -16.83 3.58
C MET A 181 15.51 -17.16 3.95
N ARG A 182 14.64 -16.15 3.91
CA ARG A 182 13.22 -16.28 4.26
C ARG A 182 12.37 -16.79 3.11
N ASP A 183 12.80 -16.50 1.89
CA ASP A 183 12.05 -16.79 0.69
C ASP A 183 13.01 -17.13 -0.45
N LEU A 184 12.77 -18.27 -1.11
CA LEU A 184 13.64 -18.76 -2.17
C LEU A 184 13.51 -17.91 -3.44
N ASP A 185 12.30 -17.49 -3.79
CA ASP A 185 12.03 -16.76 -5.02
C ASP A 185 12.64 -15.36 -4.97
N ASN A 186 12.40 -14.62 -3.89
CA ASN A 186 12.93 -13.28 -3.72
C ASN A 186 14.42 -13.30 -3.35
N GLY A 187 14.82 -14.20 -2.43
CA GLY A 187 16.20 -14.29 -1.96
C GLY A 187 17.17 -14.83 -3.00
N LEU A 188 16.88 -16.00 -3.59
CA LEU A 188 17.79 -16.65 -4.53
C LEU A 188 17.54 -16.23 -5.98
N PHE A 189 16.29 -16.25 -6.45
CA PHE A 189 16.02 -16.01 -7.88
C PHE A 189 16.06 -14.53 -8.25
N LYS A 190 15.48 -13.64 -7.43
CA LYS A 190 15.57 -12.19 -7.66
C LYS A 190 16.84 -11.55 -7.08
N GLY A 191 17.53 -12.23 -6.17
CA GLY A 191 18.74 -11.73 -5.53
C GLY A 191 18.49 -10.60 -4.53
N ASP A 192 17.29 -10.53 -3.96
CA ASP A 192 16.93 -9.50 -2.98
C ASP A 192 17.50 -9.86 -1.60
N ARG A 193 18.49 -9.06 -1.18
CA ARG A 193 19.20 -9.24 0.10
C ARG A 193 18.32 -8.92 1.32
N ASP A 194 17.21 -8.21 1.16
CA ASP A 194 16.27 -8.00 2.26
C ASP A 194 15.65 -9.34 2.73
N PHE A 195 15.61 -10.36 1.86
CA PHE A 195 15.14 -11.70 2.21
C PHE A 195 16.23 -12.60 2.80
N TRP A 196 17.48 -12.16 2.80
CA TRP A 196 18.58 -12.90 3.40
C TRP A 196 18.62 -12.63 4.91
N MET A 197 19.08 -13.61 5.68
CA MET A 197 19.25 -13.49 7.13
C MET A 197 20.71 -13.62 7.54
N TYR A 198 21.44 -14.55 6.92
CA TYR A 198 22.81 -14.85 7.31
C TYR A 198 23.60 -15.43 6.14
N GLU A 199 24.88 -15.09 6.02
CA GLU A 199 25.82 -15.66 5.06
C GLU A 199 27.16 -15.91 5.72
N VAL A 200 27.74 -17.09 5.50
CA VAL A 200 29.10 -17.40 5.95
C VAL A 200 29.77 -18.41 5.04
N SER A 201 31.08 -18.26 4.84
CA SER A 201 31.88 -19.27 4.15
C SER A 201 32.33 -20.34 5.16
N MET A 202 32.19 -21.60 4.78
CA MET A 202 32.53 -22.74 5.60
C MET A 202 33.49 -23.66 4.87
N GLY A 203 34.40 -24.28 5.61
CA GLY A 203 35.33 -25.26 5.07
C GLY A 203 35.63 -26.33 6.09
N ARG A 204 36.02 -27.50 5.60
CA ARG A 204 36.53 -28.56 6.47
C ARG A 204 37.99 -28.34 6.78
N GLN A 205 38.34 -28.53 8.04
CA GLN A 205 39.74 -28.59 8.44
C GLN A 205 40.43 -29.80 7.81
N TYR A 206 41.62 -29.60 7.25
CA TYR A 206 42.33 -30.61 6.46
C TYR A 206 42.54 -31.95 7.20
N ARG A 207 42.86 -31.91 8.50
CA ARG A 207 43.18 -33.11 9.29
C ARG A 207 41.96 -33.75 9.95
N SER A 208 41.12 -32.96 10.61
CA SER A 208 39.98 -33.46 11.39
C SER A 208 38.73 -33.69 10.54
N ARG A 209 38.68 -33.11 9.34
CA ARG A 209 37.48 -33.06 8.46
C ARG A 209 36.25 -32.44 9.13
N VAL A 210 36.42 -31.78 10.27
CA VAL A 210 35.37 -31.05 10.96
C VAL A 210 35.09 -29.75 10.23
N TRP A 211 33.81 -29.41 10.11
CA TRP A 211 33.36 -28.12 9.57
C TRP A 211 33.77 -26.98 10.48
N ASP A 212 34.36 -25.95 9.88
CA ASP A 212 34.84 -24.77 10.57
C ASP A 212 34.41 -23.52 9.81
N TYR A 213 34.12 -22.46 10.56
CA TYR A 213 33.72 -21.17 10.05
C TYR A 213 33.98 -20.08 11.10
N ASN A 214 34.28 -18.86 10.65
CA ASN A 214 34.49 -17.72 11.55
C ASN A 214 33.24 -16.82 11.54
N PRO A 215 32.46 -16.74 12.63
CA PRO A 215 31.30 -15.85 12.74
C PRO A 215 31.65 -14.36 12.56
N GLN A 216 32.90 -13.95 12.82
CA GLN A 216 33.33 -12.55 12.65
C GLN A 216 33.43 -12.14 11.16
N HIS A 217 33.51 -13.12 10.26
CA HIS A 217 33.51 -12.90 8.81
C HIS A 217 32.17 -13.29 8.17
N ALA A 218 31.13 -13.41 8.97
CA ALA A 218 29.78 -13.65 8.48
C ALA A 218 29.02 -12.33 8.28
N ASP A 219 28.14 -12.31 7.29
CA ASP A 219 27.22 -11.21 7.06
C ASP A 219 25.87 -11.55 7.67
N ASN A 220 25.46 -10.81 8.70
CA ASN A 220 24.14 -10.93 9.30
C ASN A 220 23.20 -9.85 8.76
N TYR A 221 22.39 -10.23 7.77
CA TYR A 221 21.45 -9.37 7.08
C TYR A 221 20.19 -9.09 7.92
N LEU A 222 19.86 -9.97 8.87
CA LEU A 222 18.66 -9.83 9.70
C LEU A 222 18.65 -8.51 10.48
N PHE A 223 19.77 -8.14 11.13
CA PHE A 223 19.84 -6.88 11.88
C PHE A 223 19.78 -5.63 10.99
N ALA A 224 20.27 -5.71 9.75
CA ALA A 224 20.12 -4.61 8.79
C ALA A 224 18.66 -4.45 8.36
N PHE A 225 17.99 -5.55 8.05
CA PHE A 225 16.57 -5.58 7.71
C PHE A 225 15.69 -5.02 8.84
N GLU A 226 15.90 -5.45 10.09
CA GLU A 226 15.10 -5.00 11.23
C GLU A 226 15.32 -3.51 11.55
N ARG A 227 16.54 -2.98 11.36
CA ARG A 227 16.79 -1.53 11.50
C ARG A 227 16.01 -0.73 10.46
N LYS A 228 15.98 -1.20 9.21
CA LYS A 228 15.21 -0.57 8.12
C LYS A 228 13.70 -0.60 8.42
N GLU A 229 13.18 -1.74 8.89
CA GLU A 229 11.77 -1.89 9.29
C GLU A 229 11.41 -0.94 10.45
N ALA A 230 12.26 -0.85 11.48
CA ALA A 230 12.06 0.06 12.61
C ALA A 230 12.16 1.55 12.22
N GLU A 231 13.02 1.91 11.27
CA GLU A 231 13.09 3.26 10.71
C GLU A 231 11.82 3.63 9.94
N GLN A 232 11.30 2.72 9.10
CA GLN A 232 10.05 2.93 8.37
C GLN A 232 8.87 3.11 9.31
N LEU A 233 8.77 2.29 10.37
CA LEU A 233 7.71 2.43 11.38
C LEU A 233 7.81 3.78 12.10
N ARG A 234 9.01 4.21 12.51
CA ARG A 234 9.23 5.52 13.14
C ARG A 234 8.86 6.67 12.20
N GLN A 235 9.20 6.58 10.91
CA GLN A 235 8.83 7.59 9.92
C GLN A 235 7.32 7.66 9.70
N ALA A 236 6.65 6.51 9.59
CA ALA A 236 5.20 6.44 9.44
C ALA A 236 4.45 6.97 10.69
N GLU A 237 4.97 6.69 11.89
CA GLU A 237 4.43 7.26 13.13
C GLU A 237 4.62 8.77 13.20
N LEU A 238 5.82 9.27 12.86
CA LEU A 238 6.09 10.71 12.82
C LEU A 238 5.21 11.43 11.79
N GLN A 239 4.96 10.81 10.62
CA GLN A 239 4.03 11.36 9.62
C GLN A 239 2.61 11.44 10.15
N ARG A 240 2.11 10.39 10.79
CA ARG A 240 0.78 10.38 11.42
C ARG A 240 0.66 11.47 12.48
N GLN A 241 1.66 11.61 13.37
CA GLN A 241 1.67 12.66 14.39
C GLN A 241 1.66 14.07 13.77
N ARG A 242 2.42 14.30 12.69
CA ARG A 242 2.41 15.58 11.97
C ARG A 242 1.08 15.86 11.27
N GLU A 243 0.43 14.84 10.73
CA GLU A 243 -0.89 14.97 10.12
C GLU A 243 -1.96 15.30 11.15
N GLU A 244 -1.97 14.59 12.28
CA GLU A 244 -2.85 14.90 13.41
C GLU A 244 -2.61 16.31 13.95
N GLN A 245 -1.35 16.72 14.10
CA GLN A 245 -1.01 18.08 14.53
C GLN A 245 -1.51 19.12 13.52
N ARG A 246 -1.28 18.92 12.21
CA ARG A 246 -1.79 19.83 11.17
C ARG A 246 -3.30 19.93 11.18
N GLN A 247 -4.02 18.82 11.38
CA GLN A 247 -5.48 18.84 11.48
C GLN A 247 -5.94 19.65 12.70
N ARG A 248 -5.28 19.47 13.86
CA ARG A 248 -5.57 20.29 15.06
C ARG A 248 -5.31 21.76 14.81
N GLU A 249 -4.18 22.11 14.19
CA GLU A 249 -3.85 23.49 13.85
C GLU A 249 -4.88 24.10 12.89
N LEU A 250 -5.33 23.37 11.86
CA LEU A 250 -6.37 23.84 10.95
C LEU A 250 -7.70 24.10 11.67
N LEU A 251 -8.14 23.18 12.55
CA LEU A 251 -9.33 23.39 13.37
C LEU A 251 -9.17 24.59 14.31
N GLY A 252 -7.98 24.76 14.89
CA GLY A 252 -7.64 25.94 15.70
C GLY A 252 -7.71 27.24 14.90
N GLN A 253 -7.21 27.27 13.65
CA GLN A 253 -7.25 28.45 12.78
C GLN A 253 -8.70 28.81 12.42
N GLN A 254 -9.52 27.81 12.09
CA GLN A 254 -10.94 28.00 11.81
C GLN A 254 -11.66 28.56 13.04
N ALA A 255 -11.42 28.00 14.21
CA ALA A 255 -11.99 28.49 15.47
C ALA A 255 -11.55 29.93 15.78
N GLU A 256 -10.31 30.31 15.47
CA GLU A 256 -9.82 31.69 15.62
C GLU A 256 -10.55 32.66 14.69
N GLN A 257 -10.76 32.28 13.42
CA GLN A 257 -11.54 33.08 12.47
C GLN A 257 -13.00 33.25 12.92
N GLN A 258 -13.63 32.17 13.42
CA GLN A 258 -14.99 32.21 13.96
C GLN A 258 -15.08 33.13 15.19
N LEU A 259 -14.09 33.10 16.08
CA LEU A 259 -14.05 33.96 17.26
C LEU A 259 -13.82 35.43 16.90
N GLN A 260 -13.00 35.72 15.88
CA GLN A 260 -12.83 37.08 15.36
C GLN A 260 -14.13 37.61 14.77
N LEU A 261 -14.82 36.78 13.98
CA LEU A 261 -16.14 37.10 13.42
C LEU A 261 -17.18 37.37 14.51
N TYR A 262 -17.21 36.54 15.56
CA TYR A 262 -18.05 36.77 16.74
C TYR A 262 -17.77 38.13 17.40
N ARG A 263 -16.49 38.47 17.61
CA ARG A 263 -16.08 39.74 18.23
C ARG A 263 -16.48 40.94 17.36
N GLN A 264 -16.38 40.81 16.04
CA GLN A 264 -16.83 41.82 15.09
C GLN A 264 -18.35 42.01 15.18
N LEU A 265 -19.13 40.92 15.11
CA LEU A 265 -20.59 40.96 15.27
C LEU A 265 -21.00 41.58 16.62
N ARG A 266 -20.28 41.29 17.70
CA ARG A 266 -20.52 41.90 19.03
C ARG A 266 -20.28 43.42 19.06
N ARG A 267 -19.40 43.95 18.21
CA ARG A 267 -19.21 45.41 18.05
C ARG A 267 -20.33 46.01 17.19
N GLU A 268 -20.61 45.38 16.05
CA GLU A 268 -21.64 45.81 15.09
C GLU A 268 -23.05 45.80 15.70
N THR A 269 -23.38 44.83 16.57
CA THR A 269 -24.64 44.78 17.31
C THR A 269 -24.87 45.97 18.27
N ARG A 270 -23.83 46.74 18.61
CA ARG A 270 -23.99 48.01 19.36
C ARG A 270 -24.48 49.16 18.46
N GLU A 271 -24.39 49.00 17.14
CA GLU A 271 -24.82 49.93 16.11
C GLU A 271 -25.85 49.23 15.20
N PRO A 272 -27.14 49.22 15.58
CA PRO A 272 -28.17 48.42 14.92
C PRO A 272 -28.26 48.65 13.41
N GLU A 273 -28.03 49.88 12.94
CA GLU A 273 -28.07 50.24 11.52
C GLU A 273 -26.98 49.54 10.70
N GLU A 274 -25.76 49.40 11.21
CA GLU A 274 -24.66 48.71 10.50
C GLU A 274 -24.93 47.20 10.40
N LEU A 275 -25.49 46.62 11.46
CA LEU A 275 -25.86 45.21 11.51
C LEU A 275 -26.96 44.88 10.48
N TYR A 276 -28.02 45.69 10.43
CA TYR A 276 -29.08 45.51 9.44
C TYR A 276 -28.57 45.72 8.02
N GLN A 277 -27.63 46.66 7.77
CA GLN A 277 -27.01 46.83 6.45
C GLN A 277 -26.15 45.63 6.02
N ARG A 278 -25.55 44.90 6.96
CA ARG A 278 -24.78 43.68 6.65
C ARG A 278 -25.68 42.48 6.33
N ILE A 279 -26.77 42.34 7.08
CA ILE A 279 -27.73 41.24 6.92
C ILE A 279 -28.63 41.48 5.70
N SER A 280 -28.92 42.74 5.38
CA SER A 280 -29.74 43.12 4.24
C SER A 280 -28.90 43.39 2.97
N SER A 281 -29.15 42.61 1.93
CA SER A 281 -28.68 42.87 0.59
C SER A 281 -29.86 42.76 -0.37
N ASP A 282 -30.24 43.87 -0.98
CA ASP A 282 -31.29 43.93 -1.99
C ASP A 282 -30.80 44.67 -3.25
N ALA A 283 -31.66 44.76 -4.26
CA ALA A 283 -31.40 45.42 -5.52
C ALA A 283 -31.05 46.90 -5.34
N SER A 284 -29.77 47.22 -5.45
CA SER A 284 -29.26 48.59 -5.57
C SER A 284 -29.82 49.32 -6.81
N TYR A 285 -30.42 50.49 -6.55
CA TYR A 285 -30.83 51.43 -7.58
C TYR A 285 -29.68 52.40 -7.90
N SER A 286 -29.34 52.54 -9.18
CA SER A 286 -28.38 53.55 -9.66
C SER A 286 -28.97 54.28 -10.88
N PRO A 287 -29.13 55.62 -10.83
CA PRO A 287 -29.77 56.40 -11.89
C PRO A 287 -29.07 56.30 -13.26
N LEU A 288 -27.79 55.95 -13.30
CA LEU A 288 -26.96 55.90 -14.51
C LEU A 288 -26.95 54.49 -15.17
N GLY A 289 -27.93 53.64 -14.86
CA GLY A 289 -28.21 52.41 -15.62
C GLY A 289 -27.33 51.19 -15.32
N GLY A 290 -26.47 51.27 -14.30
CA GLY A 290 -25.59 50.18 -13.87
C GLY A 290 -26.01 49.42 -12.60
N GLY A 291 -27.13 49.81 -11.98
CA GLY A 291 -27.60 49.22 -10.71
C GLY A 291 -28.13 47.79 -10.85
N SER A 292 -28.19 47.05 -9.75
CA SER A 292 -28.75 45.69 -9.76
C SER A 292 -30.26 45.68 -10.03
N TYR A 293 -30.98 46.74 -9.69
CA TYR A 293 -32.38 46.93 -10.11
C TYR A 293 -32.54 47.02 -11.64
N ALA A 294 -31.61 47.71 -12.35
CA ALA A 294 -31.64 47.79 -13.81
C ALA A 294 -31.37 46.44 -14.50
N ARG A 295 -30.71 45.51 -13.80
CA ARG A 295 -30.55 44.11 -14.26
C ARG A 295 -31.85 43.34 -14.08
N MET A 296 -32.55 43.53 -12.97
CA MET A 296 -33.87 42.92 -12.77
C MET A 296 -34.89 43.38 -13.83
N LEU A 297 -34.87 44.66 -14.22
CA LEU A 297 -35.68 45.17 -15.35
C LEU A 297 -35.35 44.50 -16.71
N LYS A 298 -34.18 43.88 -16.85
CA LYS A 298 -33.79 43.11 -18.03
C LYS A 298 -34.11 41.61 -17.91
N GLY A 299 -34.75 41.21 -16.80
CA GLY A 299 -35.10 39.83 -16.51
C GLY A 299 -34.07 39.04 -15.68
N ASP A 300 -32.97 39.66 -15.24
CA ASP A 300 -31.96 38.97 -14.43
C ASP A 300 -32.40 38.80 -12.96
N ALA A 301 -31.92 37.75 -12.31
CA ALA A 301 -32.07 37.56 -10.87
C ALA A 301 -30.86 38.11 -10.09
N VAL A 302 -31.12 38.76 -8.94
CA VAL A 302 -30.09 39.33 -8.05
C VAL A 302 -30.05 38.60 -6.71
N ASN A 303 -28.90 38.63 -6.02
CA ASN A 303 -28.81 38.09 -4.67
C ASN A 303 -29.75 38.88 -3.75
N TYR A 304 -30.51 38.16 -2.94
CA TYR A 304 -31.45 38.71 -1.98
C TYR A 304 -31.13 38.17 -0.60
N SER A 305 -31.02 39.05 0.38
CA SER A 305 -30.91 38.75 1.80
C SER A 305 -31.68 39.83 2.53
N GLN A 306 -32.78 39.53 3.20
CA GLN A 306 -33.56 40.57 3.86
C GLN A 306 -34.41 40.01 4.99
N ILE A 307 -34.66 40.86 5.98
CA ILE A 307 -35.68 40.61 7.00
C ILE A 307 -37.03 40.93 6.38
N VAL A 308 -37.93 39.97 6.39
CA VAL A 308 -39.27 40.08 5.81
C VAL A 308 -40.33 39.74 6.83
N TYR A 309 -41.50 40.38 6.69
CA TYR A 309 -42.72 39.93 7.37
C TYR A 309 -43.62 39.23 6.35
N ILE A 310 -43.95 37.96 6.63
CA ILE A 310 -44.84 37.15 5.81
C ILE A 310 -46.27 37.31 6.36
N GLY A 311 -47.15 37.90 5.56
CA GLY A 311 -48.55 38.19 5.92
C GLY A 311 -49.46 36.96 5.87
N GLY A 312 -49.21 36.07 4.91
CA GLY A 312 -49.96 34.84 4.69
C GLY A 312 -49.65 34.16 3.34
N LYS A 313 -50.32 33.04 3.09
CA LYS A 313 -50.19 32.28 1.84
C LYS A 313 -51.23 32.72 0.81
N THR A 314 -50.79 32.92 -0.43
CA THR A 314 -51.61 33.27 -1.60
C THR A 314 -51.53 32.16 -2.66
N ASP A 315 -52.36 32.25 -3.71
CA ASP A 315 -52.37 31.28 -4.82
C ASP A 315 -51.02 31.19 -5.58
N GLY A 316 -50.15 32.19 -5.41
CA GLY A 316 -48.88 32.31 -6.12
C GLY A 316 -47.62 32.20 -5.27
N GLY A 317 -47.74 31.96 -3.95
CA GLY A 317 -46.62 31.95 -2.99
C GLY A 317 -46.99 32.62 -1.67
N TRP A 318 -46.00 32.90 -0.84
CA TRP A 318 -46.19 33.62 0.43
C TRP A 318 -46.08 35.13 0.21
N GLU A 319 -47.03 35.89 0.74
CA GLU A 319 -47.04 37.35 0.62
C GLU A 319 -46.07 37.98 1.62
N ILE A 320 -45.11 38.74 1.11
CA ILE A 320 -44.22 39.59 1.89
C ILE A 320 -44.85 40.98 2.00
N GLU A 321 -45.13 41.43 3.22
CA GLU A 321 -45.70 42.77 3.48
C GLU A 321 -44.62 43.79 3.90
N TYR A 322 -43.49 43.32 4.45
CA TYR A 322 -42.35 44.14 4.85
C TYR A 322 -41.06 43.60 4.23
N PRO A 323 -40.15 44.44 3.72
CA PRO A 323 -40.16 45.91 3.77
C PRO A 323 -40.95 46.58 2.66
N TYR A 324 -41.37 45.82 1.66
CA TYR A 324 -42.27 46.22 0.58
C TYR A 324 -43.05 44.99 0.10
N GLN A 325 -44.13 45.21 -0.65
CA GLN A 325 -44.95 44.14 -1.20
C GLN A 325 -44.16 43.28 -2.18
N ALA A 326 -44.03 41.99 -1.89
CA ALA A 326 -43.35 41.01 -2.73
C ALA A 326 -43.95 39.61 -2.54
N VAL A 327 -43.56 38.66 -3.38
CA VAL A 327 -43.98 37.25 -3.24
C VAL A 327 -42.77 36.36 -3.01
N LEU A 328 -42.85 35.48 -2.01
CA LEU A 328 -41.85 34.50 -1.66
C LEU A 328 -42.26 33.11 -2.16
N SER A 329 -41.39 32.48 -2.94
CA SER A 329 -41.40 31.03 -3.22
C SER A 329 -40.39 30.35 -2.31
N THR A 330 -40.84 29.29 -1.63
CA THR A 330 -40.02 28.47 -0.72
C THR A 330 -39.74 27.09 -1.29
N ASP A 331 -40.00 26.87 -2.59
CA ASP A 331 -39.89 25.56 -3.24
C ASP A 331 -38.47 24.97 -3.16
N ASP A 332 -37.46 25.83 -3.04
CA ASP A 332 -36.03 25.49 -2.95
C ASP A 332 -35.45 25.65 -1.52
N SER A 333 -36.29 25.83 -0.49
CA SER A 333 -35.85 25.98 0.90
C SER A 333 -36.06 24.69 1.70
N GLU A 334 -35.17 24.41 2.65
CA GLU A 334 -35.30 23.27 3.57
C GLU A 334 -36.32 23.52 4.71
N GLN A 335 -36.77 24.77 4.91
CA GLN A 335 -37.72 25.14 5.97
C GLN A 335 -39.03 25.65 5.38
N ASP A 336 -40.15 25.24 5.98
CA ASP A 336 -41.49 25.73 5.64
C ASP A 336 -41.68 27.18 6.11
N ALA A 337 -42.29 28.00 5.26
CA ALA A 337 -42.75 29.33 5.66
C ALA A 337 -44.05 29.24 6.48
N ASP A 338 -44.22 30.19 7.40
CA ASP A 338 -45.45 30.46 8.12
C ASP A 338 -45.65 31.97 8.24
N LYS A 339 -46.78 32.41 8.77
CA LYS A 339 -47.01 33.82 9.09
C LYS A 339 -46.06 34.27 10.20
N GLY A 340 -45.28 35.32 9.96
CA GLY A 340 -44.33 35.82 10.95
C GLY A 340 -43.15 36.58 10.36
N TRP A 341 -42.16 36.87 11.20
CA TRP A 341 -40.91 37.51 10.80
C TRP A 341 -39.87 36.47 10.42
N PHE A 342 -39.18 36.69 9.30
CA PHE A 342 -38.18 35.77 8.78
C PHE A 342 -36.96 36.51 8.26
N LEU A 343 -35.78 35.89 8.38
CA LEU A 343 -34.61 36.22 7.58
C LEU A 343 -34.62 35.32 6.33
N VAL A 344 -34.71 35.94 5.16
CA VAL A 344 -34.74 35.23 3.86
C VAL A 344 -33.45 35.46 3.12
N LYS A 345 -32.85 34.38 2.59
CA LYS A 345 -31.71 34.45 1.68
C LYS A 345 -31.99 33.66 0.40
N GLY A 346 -31.72 34.27 -0.75
CA GLY A 346 -32.00 33.64 -2.04
C GLY A 346 -31.78 34.56 -3.23
N LYS A 347 -32.72 34.52 -4.17
CA LYS A 347 -32.67 35.31 -5.41
C LYS A 347 -33.95 36.09 -5.60
N ALA A 348 -33.83 37.37 -5.95
CA ALA A 348 -34.97 38.23 -6.29
C ALA A 348 -34.98 38.52 -7.81
N ARG A 349 -36.17 38.51 -8.42
CA ARG A 349 -36.41 38.95 -9.80
C ARG A 349 -37.73 39.70 -9.88
N LEU A 350 -37.95 40.49 -10.94
CA LEU A 350 -39.27 41.07 -11.20
C LEU A 350 -40.20 40.02 -11.82
N ASP A 351 -41.47 40.09 -11.45
CA ASP A 351 -42.55 39.26 -11.97
C ASP A 351 -43.52 40.14 -12.79
N ASP A 352 -43.35 40.12 -14.11
CA ASP A 352 -44.15 40.95 -15.03
C ASP A 352 -45.63 40.54 -15.08
N GLU A 353 -45.99 39.36 -14.57
CA GLU A 353 -47.36 38.86 -14.54
C GLU A 353 -48.16 39.36 -13.33
N ARG A 354 -47.46 39.71 -12.23
CA ARG A 354 -48.08 40.12 -10.97
C ARG A 354 -47.76 41.58 -10.70
N LEU A 355 -48.79 42.41 -10.72
CA LEU A 355 -48.65 43.85 -10.53
C LEU A 355 -49.17 44.28 -9.15
N ASP A 356 -48.50 45.26 -8.55
CA ASP A 356 -48.97 45.93 -7.34
C ASP A 356 -50.16 46.88 -7.62
N GLU A 357 -50.68 47.52 -6.57
CA GLU A 357 -51.80 48.48 -6.67
C GLU A 357 -51.50 49.68 -7.60
N GLN A 358 -50.22 49.97 -7.84
CA GLN A 358 -49.73 51.05 -8.71
C GLN A 358 -49.44 50.57 -10.14
N LYS A 359 -49.74 49.30 -10.44
CA LYS A 359 -49.48 48.62 -11.72
C LYS A 359 -48.00 48.40 -12.04
N LEU A 360 -47.15 48.28 -11.02
CA LEU A 360 -45.74 47.94 -11.15
C LEU A 360 -45.51 46.44 -10.92
N PRO A 361 -44.57 45.78 -11.64
CA PRO A 361 -44.21 44.38 -11.40
C PRO A 361 -43.75 44.14 -9.96
N LEU A 362 -44.33 43.14 -9.30
CA LEU A 362 -43.92 42.70 -7.97
C LEU A 362 -42.57 41.97 -8.02
N THR A 363 -41.83 42.02 -6.93
CA THR A 363 -40.62 41.21 -6.77
C THR A 363 -41.00 39.77 -6.40
N LEU A 364 -40.53 38.79 -7.17
CA LEU A 364 -40.55 37.38 -6.78
C LEU A 364 -39.20 36.99 -6.17
N VAL A 365 -39.24 36.53 -4.93
CA VAL A 365 -38.09 36.03 -4.18
C VAL A 365 -38.15 34.51 -4.14
N THR A 366 -37.13 33.84 -4.64
CA THR A 366 -36.93 32.39 -4.49
C THR A 366 -35.97 32.15 -3.33
N ALA A 367 -36.45 31.58 -2.23
CA ALA A 367 -35.66 31.34 -1.03
C ALA A 367 -34.77 30.11 -1.18
N SER A 368 -33.47 30.29 -0.91
CA SER A 368 -32.51 29.19 -0.70
C SER A 368 -32.34 28.85 0.78
N SER A 369 -32.60 29.81 1.66
CA SER A 369 -32.60 29.64 3.11
C SER A 369 -33.66 30.56 3.71
N LEU A 370 -34.40 30.02 4.66
CA LEU A 370 -35.46 30.68 5.39
C LEU A 370 -35.21 30.41 6.87
N GLN A 371 -35.22 31.44 7.71
CA GLN A 371 -35.12 31.30 9.16
C GLN A 371 -36.19 32.15 9.85
N ALA A 372 -37.01 31.51 10.68
CA ALA A 372 -38.01 32.20 11.50
C ALA A 372 -37.34 33.01 12.61
N CYS A 373 -37.89 34.19 12.87
CA CYS A 373 -37.49 35.08 13.96
C CYS A 373 -38.47 34.95 15.14
N GLU A 374 -37.94 35.01 16.36
CA GLU A 374 -38.75 34.88 17.58
C GLU A 374 -39.38 36.21 18.00
N GLU A 375 -38.76 37.34 17.63
CA GLU A 375 -39.20 38.68 17.97
C GLU A 375 -39.62 39.50 16.74
N SER A 376 -40.43 40.54 16.95
CA SER A 376 -40.83 41.46 15.90
C SER A 376 -39.62 42.14 15.25
N GLU A 377 -39.68 42.33 13.93
CA GLU A 377 -38.58 42.89 13.12
C GLU A 377 -37.27 42.10 13.24
N CYS A 378 -37.37 40.83 13.65
CA CYS A 378 -36.22 40.00 13.98
C CYS A 378 -35.26 40.68 14.97
N ALA A 379 -35.80 41.34 16.00
CA ALA A 379 -34.98 41.99 17.03
C ALA A 379 -34.06 40.99 17.78
N ASP A 380 -34.38 39.70 17.76
CA ASP A 380 -33.55 38.62 18.27
C ASP A 380 -32.28 38.35 17.43
N LEU A 381 -32.23 38.84 16.18
CA LEU A 381 -31.00 38.88 15.38
C LEU A 381 -29.98 39.93 15.89
N ARG A 382 -30.32 40.71 16.92
CA ARG A 382 -29.34 41.55 17.65
C ARG A 382 -28.42 40.73 18.55
N ASP A 383 -28.70 39.44 18.75
CA ASP A 383 -27.78 38.55 19.45
C ASP A 383 -26.64 38.11 18.51
N PRO A 384 -25.39 38.56 18.75
CA PRO A 384 -24.25 38.19 17.91
C PRO A 384 -23.98 36.68 17.90
N LEU A 385 -24.44 35.93 18.90
CA LEU A 385 -24.30 34.48 18.96
C LEU A 385 -25.26 33.79 17.99
N LYS A 386 -26.52 34.21 17.95
CA LYS A 386 -27.53 33.68 17.00
C LYS A 386 -27.10 33.95 15.55
N LEU A 387 -26.59 35.15 15.27
CA LEU A 387 -26.09 35.51 13.95
C LEU A 387 -24.90 34.66 13.51
N LEU A 388 -23.91 34.46 14.38
CA LEU A 388 -22.75 33.67 14.00
C LEU A 388 -23.12 32.19 13.78
N ARG A 389 -23.99 31.62 14.62
CA ARG A 389 -24.50 30.25 14.42
C ARG A 389 -25.20 30.10 13.08
N HIS A 390 -25.96 31.12 12.66
CA HIS A 390 -26.56 31.17 11.34
C HIS A 390 -25.51 31.27 10.22
N GLU A 391 -24.54 32.18 10.32
CA GLU A 391 -23.47 32.34 9.32
C GLU A 391 -22.62 31.07 9.15
N LEU A 392 -22.41 30.31 10.24
CA LEU A 392 -21.65 29.05 10.22
C LEU A 392 -22.50 27.82 9.88
N GLY A 393 -23.83 27.92 9.96
CA GLY A 393 -24.72 26.75 9.88
C GLY A 393 -24.54 25.75 11.04
N ASP A 394 -23.98 26.19 12.17
CA ASP A 394 -23.76 25.37 13.36
C ASP A 394 -24.54 25.93 14.56
N PRO A 395 -25.70 25.35 14.92
CA PRO A 395 -26.54 25.84 16.02
C PRO A 395 -25.92 25.64 17.41
N ASN A 396 -24.91 24.77 17.53
CA ASN A 396 -24.28 24.44 18.81
C ASN A 396 -22.97 25.19 19.04
N TRP A 397 -22.53 26.01 18.08
CA TRP A 397 -21.31 26.78 18.20
C TRP A 397 -21.35 27.69 19.45
N THR A 398 -20.26 27.74 20.20
CA THR A 398 -20.09 28.67 21.33
C THR A 398 -18.69 29.31 21.33
N PRO A 399 -18.55 30.52 21.88
CA PRO A 399 -17.22 31.13 22.07
C PRO A 399 -16.30 30.28 22.93
N GLU A 400 -16.84 29.54 23.91
CA GLU A 400 -16.09 28.66 24.79
C GLU A 400 -15.55 27.43 24.04
N SER A 401 -16.36 26.82 23.15
CA SER A 401 -15.89 25.68 22.35
C SER A 401 -14.81 26.11 21.36
N ALA A 402 -14.94 27.29 20.74
CA ALA A 402 -13.92 27.85 19.86
C ALA A 402 -12.60 28.14 20.61
N LYS A 403 -12.67 28.73 21.81
CA LYS A 403 -11.48 28.95 22.66
C LYS A 403 -10.79 27.64 23.05
N GLU A 404 -11.57 26.60 23.36
CA GLU A 404 -11.02 25.29 23.71
C GLU A 404 -10.32 24.62 22.52
N LEU A 405 -10.88 24.71 21.31
CA LEU A 405 -10.22 24.22 20.09
C LEU A 405 -8.90 24.96 19.80
N ILE A 406 -8.87 26.28 19.97
CA ILE A 406 -7.64 27.09 19.84
C ILE A 406 -6.60 26.65 20.86
N LYS A 407 -7.01 26.40 22.12
CA LYS A 407 -6.13 25.93 23.19
C LYS A 407 -5.59 24.53 22.93
N GLN A 408 -6.40 23.64 22.36
CA GLN A 408 -5.96 22.30 21.99
C GLN A 408 -4.97 22.31 20.82
N ALA A 409 -5.09 23.27 19.91
CA ALA A 409 -4.17 23.47 18.79
C ALA A 409 -2.86 24.15 19.24
N TRP A 410 -2.95 25.18 20.08
CA TRP A 410 -1.80 25.94 20.61
C TRP A 410 -1.95 26.19 22.12
N PRO A 411 -1.48 25.25 22.96
CA PRO A 411 -1.57 25.37 24.42
C PRO A 411 -0.92 26.64 24.97
N ASP A 412 0.19 27.07 24.34
CA ASP A 412 0.95 28.24 24.77
C ASP A 412 0.17 29.56 24.57
N ARG A 413 -0.72 29.63 23.58
CA ARG A 413 -1.55 30.83 23.32
C ARG A 413 -2.68 31.02 24.34
N ALA A 414 -3.03 29.97 25.09
CA ALA A 414 -4.06 30.04 26.12
C ALA A 414 -3.58 30.75 27.40
N VAL A 415 -2.27 30.94 27.57
CA VAL A 415 -1.69 31.61 28.74
C VAL A 415 -1.83 33.14 28.65
N ASP A 416 -1.95 33.70 27.43
CA ASP A 416 -1.96 35.15 27.19
C ASP A 416 -3.37 35.77 27.05
N GLN A 417 -4.46 34.99 27.10
CA GLN A 417 -5.84 35.51 27.08
C GLN A 417 -6.51 35.43 28.45
N GLY A 418 -5.75 35.73 29.50
CA GLY A 418 -6.32 36.06 30.81
C GLY A 418 -7.01 37.41 30.74
N ASP A 419 -8.34 37.37 30.75
CA ASP A 419 -9.28 38.46 31.05
C ASP A 419 -9.19 39.74 30.19
N ASP A 420 -9.82 39.72 29.02
CA ASP A 420 -10.39 40.94 28.43
C ASP A 420 -11.82 41.13 28.96
N GLN A 421 -11.96 42.00 29.96
CA GLN A 421 -13.22 42.64 30.37
C GLN A 421 -13.85 43.44 29.23
#